data_AF-A0A5F0LLW2-F1
#
_entry.id   AF-A0A5F0LLW2-F1
#
_cell.length_a   1.000
_cell.length_b   1.000
_cell.length_c   1.000
_cell.angle_alpha   90.00
_cell.angle_beta   90.00
_cell.angle_gamma   90.00
#
_symmetry.space_group_name_H-M   'P 1'
#
loop_
_entity.id
_entity.type
_entity.pdbx_description
1 polymer ?
#
loop_
_entity_poly.entity_id
_entity_poly.type
_entity_poly.pdbx_seq_one_letter_code
_entity_poly.pdbx_strand_id
1 'polypeptide(L)'
;MSGKIPYLKHDYKYDHILPFKEWKPFDNAQGCTPVDGVQLCMEKSPPLLPGEQVKAPLPTAPKPSAPPPGKKELTAPVPAMKATAEKAPKEEKKKQIKPFDLYDIPQAMRAEVFTVGAKLSQRWLDGRAYSAYVKNAKGQDVEGRYDADMIDTDTVKLSWLRKLPAIEERYQTLLKTLQSPKAIETLKDDFRKNLLHDHRLFAGPFDALTHCKNDYQTLHDQFQFQFSNVSMFDTVIEFQSWDAASRYGRNLGMSDVTASLANFTFYATVARAHVNYEQFNRYNTPKGTMHCVHSRISVTHIYIYARDSYSFYDKGKASQYLGHWNKTGLIVLPDAALVSWGMKKVMDDEERIQGGTWDRPIELENGTMPPFPVDVIGKLLDQDVYYPIRNRDYREWRERKGRGGDFLIYSDLQLVRLNRPIELDMGVVCG
;
A
#
# COMPACT_ATOMS: atom_id res chain seq x y z
N MET A 1 -1.19 15.39 -34.95
CA MET A 1 -1.87 15.98 -33.78
C MET A 1 -2.04 14.85 -32.78
N SER A 2 -1.23 14.84 -31.71
CA SER A 2 -1.35 13.82 -30.67
C SER A 2 -2.70 14.02 -29.96
N GLY A 3 -3.56 13.01 -29.97
CA GLY A 3 -4.88 13.08 -29.34
C GLY A 3 -4.76 13.36 -27.84
N LYS A 4 -5.72 14.11 -27.29
CA LYS A 4 -5.86 14.29 -25.84
C LYS A 4 -6.05 12.93 -25.15
N ILE A 5 -5.43 12.74 -24.00
CA ILE A 5 -5.48 11.50 -23.24
C ILE A 5 -6.60 11.61 -22.19
N PRO A 6 -7.51 10.63 -22.08
CA PRO A 6 -8.56 10.66 -21.08
C PRO A 6 -8.00 10.41 -19.67
N TYR A 7 -8.59 11.06 -18.67
CA TYR A 7 -8.22 10.88 -17.27
C TYR A 7 -9.44 10.97 -16.35
N LEU A 8 -9.29 10.45 -15.13
CA LEU A 8 -10.24 10.61 -14.04
C LEU A 8 -9.62 11.54 -13.00
N LYS A 9 -10.43 12.42 -12.41
CA LYS A 9 -10.01 13.32 -11.32
C LYS A 9 -11.08 13.39 -10.24
N HIS A 10 -10.66 13.46 -8.99
CA HIS A 10 -11.54 13.63 -7.84
C HIS A 10 -11.82 15.13 -7.65
N ASP A 11 -12.97 15.58 -8.13
CA ASP A 11 -13.30 16.99 -8.24
C ASP A 11 -14.49 17.37 -7.35
N TYR A 12 -14.55 18.64 -6.95
CA TYR A 12 -15.64 19.11 -6.10
C TYR A 12 -16.96 19.16 -6.88
N LYS A 13 -18.01 18.67 -6.25
CA LYS A 13 -19.39 18.95 -6.59
C LYS A 13 -19.98 19.81 -5.49
N TYR A 14 -20.72 20.83 -5.91
CA TYR A 14 -21.58 21.60 -5.03
C TYR A 14 -22.99 21.06 -5.19
N ASP A 15 -23.48 20.38 -4.16
CA ASP A 15 -24.91 20.24 -3.93
C ASP A 15 -25.29 21.25 -2.85
N HIS A 16 -26.53 21.74 -2.86
CA HIS A 16 -27.03 22.97 -2.22
C HIS A 16 -26.84 23.09 -0.69
N ILE A 17 -26.15 22.14 -0.05
CA ILE A 17 -25.98 22.02 1.39
C ILE A 17 -24.50 21.99 1.79
N LEU A 18 -23.61 21.23 1.12
CA LEU A 18 -22.16 21.20 1.40
C LEU A 18 -21.34 20.70 0.18
N PRO A 19 -20.11 21.20 -0.05
CA PRO A 19 -19.23 20.66 -1.08
C PRO A 19 -18.76 19.25 -0.72
N PHE A 20 -18.85 18.32 -1.66
CA PHE A 20 -18.24 16.99 -1.55
C PHE A 20 -17.44 16.69 -2.81
N LYS A 21 -16.44 15.80 -2.72
CA LYS A 21 -15.66 15.39 -3.90
C LYS A 21 -16.21 14.11 -4.51
N GLU A 22 -16.31 14.08 -5.83
CA GLU A 22 -16.69 12.89 -6.60
C GLU A 22 -15.70 12.70 -7.77
N TRP A 23 -15.50 11.44 -8.17
CA TRP A 23 -14.69 11.17 -9.34
C TRP A 23 -15.44 11.61 -10.60
N LYS A 24 -14.71 12.26 -11.50
CA LYS A 24 -15.23 12.73 -12.79
C LYS A 24 -14.30 12.32 -13.92
N PRO A 25 -14.84 11.87 -15.05
CA PRO A 25 -14.08 11.58 -16.25
C PRO A 25 -13.87 12.85 -17.07
N PHE A 26 -12.70 12.93 -17.71
CA PHE A 26 -12.32 13.99 -18.63
C PHE A 26 -11.76 13.35 -19.88
N ASP A 27 -12.45 13.53 -21.00
CA ASP A 27 -12.11 12.90 -22.28
C ASP A 27 -12.15 13.91 -23.43
N ASN A 28 -11.89 13.43 -24.65
CA ASN A 28 -11.99 14.23 -25.87
C ASN A 28 -11.26 15.59 -25.75
N ALA A 29 -11.96 16.71 -25.97
CA ALA A 29 -11.37 18.05 -25.88
C ALA A 29 -10.86 18.41 -24.46
N GLN A 30 -11.41 17.78 -23.42
CA GLN A 30 -11.08 18.01 -22.01
C GLN A 30 -9.97 17.10 -21.48
N GLY A 31 -9.48 16.16 -22.30
CA GLY A 31 -8.38 15.28 -21.92
C GLY A 31 -7.04 16.02 -21.71
N CYS A 32 -6.10 15.33 -21.08
CA CYS A 32 -4.77 15.87 -20.77
C CYS A 32 -3.81 15.74 -21.96
N THR A 33 -2.69 16.45 -21.90
CA THR A 33 -1.66 16.45 -22.94
C THR A 33 -0.30 16.10 -22.35
N PRO A 34 0.50 15.25 -23.00
CA PRO A 34 1.90 15.00 -22.62
C PRO A 34 2.69 16.29 -22.46
N VAL A 35 3.56 16.36 -21.45
CA VAL A 35 4.47 17.48 -21.20
C VAL A 35 5.91 16.99 -21.25
N ASP A 36 6.72 17.64 -22.06
CA ASP A 36 8.16 17.41 -22.14
C ASP A 36 8.94 18.41 -21.27
N GLY A 37 10.13 18.01 -20.81
CA GLY A 37 11.06 18.91 -20.11
C GLY A 37 10.76 19.16 -18.63
N VAL A 38 9.82 18.42 -18.05
CA VAL A 38 9.56 18.39 -16.60
C VAL A 38 9.73 16.97 -16.07
N GLN A 39 10.22 16.84 -14.83
CA GLN A 39 10.48 15.55 -14.20
C GLN A 39 10.12 15.58 -12.72
N LEU A 40 9.85 14.41 -12.16
CA LEU A 40 9.64 14.22 -10.73
C LEU A 40 10.92 14.60 -9.97
N CYS A 41 10.74 15.34 -8.87
CA CYS A 41 11.83 15.79 -8.02
C CYS A 41 12.04 14.83 -6.84
N MET A 42 13.28 14.71 -6.38
CA MET A 42 13.70 13.81 -5.31
C MET A 42 14.60 14.54 -4.30
N GLU A 43 14.41 15.85 -4.11
CA GLU A 43 15.34 16.71 -3.37
C GLU A 43 14.95 16.84 -1.89
N LYS A 44 13.66 16.86 -1.57
CA LYS A 44 13.19 16.97 -0.19
C LYS A 44 13.64 15.77 0.64
N SER A 45 13.97 16.05 1.90
CA SER A 45 14.42 15.06 2.87
C SER A 45 13.51 15.08 4.10
N PRO A 46 13.24 13.91 4.71
CA PRO A 46 12.42 13.82 5.91
C PRO A 46 13.09 14.45 7.13
N PRO A 47 12.34 14.68 8.22
CA PRO A 47 12.92 14.98 9.53
C PRO A 47 13.96 13.95 9.97
N LEU A 48 14.87 14.35 10.84
CA LEU A 48 15.86 13.44 11.43
C LEU A 48 15.18 12.30 12.18
N LEU A 49 15.78 11.10 12.14
CA LEU A 49 15.31 9.99 12.96
C LEU A 49 15.58 10.27 14.45
N PRO A 50 14.79 9.69 15.37
CA PRO A 50 15.07 9.77 16.79
C PRO A 50 16.50 9.29 17.11
N GLY A 51 17.29 10.13 17.77
CA GLY A 51 18.69 9.83 18.12
C GLY A 51 19.72 10.13 17.04
N GLU A 52 19.30 10.55 15.84
CA GLU A 52 20.20 10.99 14.78
C GLU A 52 20.60 12.45 14.99
N GLN A 53 21.90 12.71 15.18
CA GLN A 53 22.44 14.07 15.18
C GLN A 53 22.79 14.47 13.75
N VAL A 54 22.55 15.75 13.40
CA VAL A 54 23.05 16.32 12.16
C VAL A 54 24.57 16.15 12.14
N LYS A 55 25.10 15.30 11.27
CA LYS A 55 26.53 15.35 10.95
C LYS A 55 26.78 16.72 10.34
N ALA A 56 27.56 17.56 11.03
CA ALA A 56 27.97 18.85 10.51
C ALA A 56 28.53 18.65 9.08
N PRO A 57 28.21 19.54 8.13
CA PRO A 57 28.80 19.45 6.80
C PRO A 57 30.32 19.41 6.96
N LEU A 58 30.99 18.45 6.31
CA LEU A 58 32.44 18.50 6.16
C LEU A 58 32.80 19.90 5.64
N PRO A 59 33.75 20.63 6.27
CA PRO A 59 34.10 21.96 5.82
C PRO A 59 34.51 21.88 4.36
N THR A 60 33.76 22.58 3.52
CA THR A 60 34.13 22.80 2.12
C THR A 60 35.50 23.47 2.11
N ALA A 61 36.42 22.91 1.31
CA ALA A 61 37.74 23.47 1.11
C ALA A 61 37.64 24.99 0.79
N PRO A 62 38.52 25.84 1.34
CA PRO A 62 38.40 27.28 1.17
C PRO A 62 38.48 27.66 -0.31
N LYS A 63 37.47 28.37 -0.82
CA LYS A 63 37.59 29.10 -2.09
C LYS A 63 38.67 30.17 -1.95
N PRO A 64 39.56 30.37 -2.95
CA PRO A 64 40.52 31.47 -2.95
C PRO A 64 39.81 32.83 -2.84
N SER A 65 40.24 33.64 -1.88
CA SER A 65 39.77 35.00 -1.64
C SER A 65 40.11 35.93 -2.81
N ALA A 66 39.11 36.66 -3.32
CA ALA A 66 39.31 37.75 -4.26
C ALA A 66 39.97 38.98 -3.55
N PRO A 67 40.76 39.81 -4.26
CA PRO A 67 41.43 40.97 -3.66
C PRO A 67 40.47 42.17 -3.44
N PRO A 68 40.82 43.11 -2.54
CA PRO A 68 39.92 44.14 -2.03
C PRO A 68 39.75 45.38 -2.95
N PRO A 69 38.71 46.21 -2.74
CA PRO A 69 38.30 47.26 -3.67
C PRO A 69 39.09 48.57 -3.48
N GLY A 70 39.57 49.14 -4.60
CA GLY A 70 40.24 50.45 -4.66
C GLY A 70 39.40 51.52 -5.34
N LYS A 71 38.99 52.51 -4.52
CA LYS A 71 38.66 53.94 -4.74
C LYS A 71 38.08 54.44 -6.09
N LYS A 72 36.94 55.15 -5.96
CA LYS A 72 36.31 56.03 -6.95
C LYS A 72 37.16 57.28 -7.21
N GLU A 73 37.17 57.75 -8.46
CA GLU A 73 37.50 59.13 -8.82
C GLU A 73 36.47 59.67 -9.83
N LEU A 74 36.04 60.91 -9.58
CA LEU A 74 35.04 61.66 -10.33
C LEU A 74 35.65 62.34 -11.56
N THR A 75 34.98 62.27 -12.71
CA THR A 75 34.99 63.35 -13.72
C THR A 75 33.66 63.41 -14.46
N ALA A 76 33.15 64.62 -14.67
CA ALA A 76 31.98 64.98 -15.47
C ALA A 76 32.38 66.07 -16.49
N PRO A 77 31.53 66.50 -17.45
CA PRO A 77 30.69 65.75 -18.41
C PRO A 77 30.91 66.27 -19.87
N VAL A 78 29.96 65.95 -20.79
CA VAL A 78 29.57 66.64 -22.08
C VAL A 78 29.83 65.82 -23.38
N PRO A 79 28.93 65.80 -24.41
CA PRO A 79 27.47 65.85 -24.48
C PRO A 79 26.83 64.71 -25.33
N ALA A 80 25.50 64.70 -25.34
CA ALA A 80 24.61 63.72 -25.94
C ALA A 80 24.71 63.53 -27.47
N MET A 81 24.56 62.28 -27.91
CA MET A 81 23.93 61.93 -29.20
C MET A 81 22.68 61.09 -28.93
N LYS A 82 21.53 61.59 -29.40
CA LYS A 82 20.25 60.89 -29.41
C LYS A 82 20.32 59.73 -30.38
N ALA A 83 20.27 58.51 -29.87
CA ALA A 83 19.90 57.33 -30.64
C ALA A 83 18.60 56.78 -30.04
N THR A 84 17.55 56.82 -30.84
CA THR A 84 16.24 56.22 -30.62
C THR A 84 16.39 54.73 -30.26
N ALA A 85 16.13 54.39 -29.01
CA ALA A 85 15.99 53.00 -28.58
C ALA A 85 14.58 52.52 -28.93
N GLU A 86 14.47 51.74 -30.01
CA GLU A 86 13.36 50.83 -30.22
C GLU A 86 13.18 49.97 -28.97
N LYS A 87 11.94 49.88 -28.48
CA LYS A 87 11.57 48.97 -27.40
C LYS A 87 11.84 47.55 -27.85
N ALA A 88 12.90 46.94 -27.33
CA ALA A 88 13.09 45.50 -27.37
C ALA A 88 11.81 44.81 -26.85
N PRO A 89 11.33 43.74 -27.50
CA PRO A 89 10.20 42.97 -26.99
C PRO A 89 10.54 42.47 -25.58
N LYS A 90 9.61 42.65 -24.63
CA LYS A 90 9.70 41.98 -23.34
C LYS A 90 9.74 40.48 -23.61
N GLU A 91 10.89 39.84 -23.45
CA GLU A 91 10.96 38.40 -23.30
C GLU A 91 10.03 38.03 -22.13
N GLU A 92 8.92 37.36 -22.45
CA GLU A 92 8.13 36.66 -21.44
C GLU A 92 9.07 35.67 -20.77
N LYS A 93 9.46 35.96 -19.53
CA LYS A 93 10.09 34.97 -18.65
C LYS A 93 9.15 33.76 -18.62
N LYS A 94 9.52 32.69 -19.34
CA LYS A 94 8.85 31.39 -19.25
C LYS A 94 8.71 31.08 -17.76
N LYS A 95 7.48 31.07 -17.25
CA LYS A 95 7.21 30.72 -15.85
C LYS A 95 7.77 29.32 -15.64
N GLN A 96 8.81 29.20 -14.83
CA GLN A 96 9.42 27.92 -14.52
C GLN A 96 8.44 27.16 -13.61
N ILE A 97 7.92 26.04 -14.10
CA ILE A 97 7.02 25.17 -13.33
C ILE A 97 7.75 24.76 -12.05
N LYS A 98 7.11 24.93 -10.89
CA LYS A 98 7.68 24.42 -9.64
C LYS A 98 7.68 22.90 -9.68
N PRO A 99 8.83 22.24 -9.43
CA PRO A 99 8.88 20.80 -9.41
C PRO A 99 7.95 20.23 -8.33
N PHE A 100 7.35 19.08 -8.64
CA PHE A 100 6.67 18.22 -7.69
C PHE A 100 7.66 17.19 -7.17
N ASP A 101 7.80 17.08 -5.85
CA ASP A 101 8.72 16.15 -5.22
C ASP A 101 7.98 14.89 -4.77
N LEU A 102 8.62 13.72 -4.83
CA LEU A 102 8.01 12.49 -4.31
C LEU A 102 7.60 12.63 -2.83
N TYR A 103 8.35 13.41 -2.06
CA TYR A 103 8.03 13.69 -0.65
C TYR A 103 6.74 14.53 -0.47
N ASP A 104 6.19 15.12 -1.54
CA ASP A 104 4.92 15.86 -1.50
C ASP A 104 3.68 14.97 -1.62
N ILE A 105 3.84 13.66 -1.88
CA ILE A 105 2.72 12.72 -2.03
C ILE A 105 1.78 12.69 -0.81
N PRO A 106 2.26 12.66 0.45
CA PRO A 106 1.36 12.71 1.60
C PRO A 106 0.50 13.97 1.64
N GLN A 107 1.03 15.12 1.19
CA GLN A 107 0.24 16.34 1.09
C GLN A 107 -0.81 16.24 -0.02
N ALA A 108 -0.45 15.70 -1.18
CA ALA A 108 -1.38 15.46 -2.28
C ALA A 108 -2.51 14.51 -1.89
N MET A 109 -2.20 13.43 -1.15
CA MET A 109 -3.19 12.51 -0.61
C MET A 109 -4.17 13.20 0.33
N ARG A 110 -3.71 14.09 1.22
CA ARG A 110 -4.61 14.91 2.07
C ARG A 110 -5.50 15.82 1.24
N ALA A 111 -4.99 16.39 0.14
CA ALA A 111 -5.79 17.20 -0.77
C ALA A 111 -6.92 16.39 -1.44
N GLU A 112 -6.74 15.07 -1.58
CA GLU A 112 -7.76 14.10 -2.02
C GLU A 112 -8.60 13.48 -0.90
N VAL A 113 -8.46 13.97 0.33
CA VAL A 113 -9.19 13.42 1.49
C VAL A 113 -8.80 11.96 1.78
N PHE A 114 -7.68 11.48 1.22
CA PHE A 114 -7.08 10.17 1.52
C PHE A 114 -6.27 10.26 2.82
N THR A 115 -7.01 10.28 3.94
CA THR A 115 -6.45 10.57 5.25
C THR A 115 -5.57 9.44 5.76
N VAL A 116 -6.00 8.20 5.59
CA VAL A 116 -5.22 7.02 6.00
C VAL A 116 -4.05 6.83 5.04
N GLY A 117 -4.28 6.97 3.74
CA GLY A 117 -3.23 6.84 2.73
C GLY A 117 -2.10 7.84 2.96
N ALA A 118 -2.44 9.11 3.25
CA ALA A 118 -1.46 10.13 3.57
C ALA A 118 -0.62 9.79 4.82
N LYS A 119 -1.23 9.18 5.85
CA LYS A 119 -0.50 8.78 7.06
C LYS A 119 0.48 7.65 6.77
N LEU A 120 0.05 6.62 6.03
CA LEU A 120 0.90 5.48 5.68
C LEU A 120 2.04 5.90 4.74
N SER A 121 1.75 6.73 3.73
CA SER A 121 2.76 7.27 2.81
C SER A 121 3.79 8.13 3.56
N GLN A 122 3.33 9.00 4.47
CA GLN A 122 4.23 9.80 5.31
C GLN A 122 5.09 8.90 6.19
N ARG A 123 4.50 7.89 6.85
CA ARG A 123 5.23 6.92 7.68
C ARG A 123 6.32 6.21 6.89
N TRP A 124 6.02 5.79 5.66
CA TRP A 124 7.01 5.16 4.79
C TRP A 124 8.17 6.12 4.54
N LEU A 125 7.90 7.34 4.06
CA LEU A 125 8.91 8.34 3.68
C LEU A 125 9.76 8.82 4.87
N ASP A 126 9.14 8.95 6.05
CA ASP A 126 9.80 9.34 7.29
C ASP A 126 10.56 8.16 7.92
N GLY A 127 10.32 6.94 7.47
CA GLY A 127 10.96 5.73 7.98
C GLY A 127 12.48 5.70 7.72
N ARG A 128 13.17 4.87 8.50
CA ARG A 128 14.53 4.42 8.16
C ARG A 128 14.49 3.61 6.87
N ALA A 129 15.56 3.64 6.07
CA ALA A 129 15.65 2.75 4.92
C ALA A 129 15.54 1.29 5.35
N TYR A 130 14.54 0.59 4.78
CA TYR A 130 14.31 -0.82 5.06
C TYR A 130 13.51 -1.42 3.91
N SER A 131 13.89 -2.62 3.48
CA SER A 131 13.06 -3.43 2.58
C SER A 131 12.64 -4.71 3.27
N ALA A 132 11.37 -5.05 3.12
CA ALA A 132 10.80 -6.27 3.69
C ALA A 132 11.25 -7.53 2.95
N TYR A 133 11.75 -7.41 1.71
CA TYR A 133 12.05 -8.55 0.86
C TYR A 133 13.52 -8.95 0.96
N VAL A 134 13.75 -10.24 1.23
CA VAL A 134 15.07 -10.84 1.36
C VAL A 134 15.20 -12.02 0.41
N LYS A 135 16.43 -12.35 0.01
CA LYS A 135 16.71 -13.53 -0.80
C LYS A 135 16.62 -14.80 0.06
N ASN A 136 15.74 -15.72 -0.29
CA ASN A 136 15.70 -17.05 0.31
C ASN A 136 16.88 -17.92 -0.17
N ALA A 137 17.00 -19.13 0.35
CA ALA A 137 18.06 -20.09 -0.02
C ALA A 137 18.10 -20.43 -1.52
N LYS A 138 17.02 -20.18 -2.27
CA LYS A 138 16.90 -20.38 -3.72
C LYS A 138 17.17 -19.10 -4.52
N GLY A 139 17.57 -18.00 -3.87
CA GLY A 139 17.78 -16.70 -4.51
C GLY A 139 16.49 -15.98 -4.93
N GLN A 140 15.34 -16.42 -4.44
CA GLN A 140 14.05 -15.78 -4.70
C GLN A 140 13.79 -14.73 -3.62
N ASP A 141 13.23 -13.58 -4.02
CA ASP A 141 12.77 -12.60 -3.04
C ASP A 141 11.54 -13.14 -2.31
N VAL A 142 11.62 -13.14 -0.99
CA VAL A 142 10.52 -13.50 -0.10
C VAL A 142 10.36 -12.41 0.95
N GLU A 143 9.12 -12.15 1.34
CA GLU A 143 8.85 -11.26 2.47
C GLU A 143 9.44 -11.87 3.75
N GLY A 144 10.26 -11.08 4.44
CA GLY A 144 10.88 -11.43 5.71
C GLY A 144 10.04 -11.02 6.91
N ARG A 145 10.59 -11.28 8.09
CA ARG A 145 9.99 -10.82 9.35
C ARG A 145 10.31 -9.34 9.56
N TYR A 146 9.35 -8.61 10.11
CA TYR A 146 9.49 -7.19 10.42
C TYR A 146 9.98 -6.99 11.84
N ASP A 147 10.86 -6.01 12.00
CA ASP A 147 11.22 -5.48 13.32
C ASP A 147 10.03 -4.76 13.94
N ALA A 148 9.98 -4.67 15.28
CA ALA A 148 8.84 -4.09 16.00
C ALA A 148 8.53 -2.63 15.59
N ASP A 149 9.54 -1.85 15.22
CA ASP A 149 9.36 -0.46 14.74
C ASP A 149 8.79 -0.38 13.32
N MET A 150 8.86 -1.48 12.56
CA MET A 150 8.35 -1.62 11.19
C MET A 150 6.98 -2.31 11.17
N ILE A 151 6.25 -2.31 12.28
CA ILE A 151 4.87 -2.82 12.37
C ILE A 151 3.95 -1.67 12.78
N ASP A 152 2.91 -1.43 11.98
CA ASP A 152 1.82 -0.51 12.29
C ASP A 152 0.59 -1.30 12.75
N THR A 153 0.10 -1.02 13.95
CA THR A 153 -1.14 -1.62 14.50
C THR A 153 -2.22 -0.57 14.81
N ASP A 154 -1.94 0.69 14.48
CA ASP A 154 -2.66 1.85 14.98
C ASP A 154 -3.43 2.58 13.89
N THR A 155 -2.90 2.61 12.66
CA THR A 155 -3.39 3.47 11.59
C THR A 155 -4.64 2.90 10.93
N VAL A 156 -4.65 1.60 10.62
CA VAL A 156 -5.77 0.94 9.94
C VAL A 156 -6.68 0.29 10.97
N LYS A 157 -7.99 0.54 10.85
CA LYS A 157 -9.01 -0.10 11.70
C LYS A 157 -10.00 -0.89 10.88
N LEU A 158 -10.45 -2.03 11.39
CA LEU A 158 -11.49 -2.86 10.76
C LEU A 158 -12.77 -2.07 10.55
N SER A 159 -13.14 -1.24 11.53
CA SER A 159 -14.33 -0.37 11.45
C SER A 159 -14.23 0.68 10.33
N TRP A 160 -13.03 1.08 9.94
CA TRP A 160 -12.81 1.98 8.80
C TRP A 160 -12.88 1.22 7.48
N LEU A 161 -12.19 0.08 7.37
CA LEU A 161 -12.21 -0.77 6.16
C LEU A 161 -13.62 -1.20 5.78
N ARG A 162 -14.41 -1.64 6.77
CA ARG A 162 -15.75 -2.19 6.60
C ARG A 162 -16.83 -1.15 6.25
N LYS A 163 -16.47 0.14 6.10
CA LYS A 163 -17.38 1.17 5.58
C LYS A 163 -17.65 0.99 4.09
N LEU A 164 -16.75 0.34 3.35
CA LEU A 164 -16.95 0.02 1.94
C LEU A 164 -17.75 -1.30 1.83
N PRO A 165 -18.92 -1.31 1.16
CA PRO A 165 -19.78 -2.50 1.11
C PRO A 165 -19.10 -3.75 0.53
N ALA A 166 -18.28 -3.61 -0.51
CA ALA A 166 -17.54 -4.73 -1.09
C ALA A 166 -16.55 -5.37 -0.09
N ILE A 167 -15.90 -4.55 0.74
CA ILE A 167 -15.00 -5.02 1.81
C ILE A 167 -15.80 -5.74 2.90
N GLU A 168 -16.97 -5.21 3.28
CA GLU A 168 -17.85 -5.88 4.24
C GLU A 168 -18.31 -7.25 3.71
N GLU A 169 -18.59 -7.38 2.41
CA GLU A 169 -18.90 -8.68 1.82
C GLU A 169 -17.74 -9.69 1.98
N ARG A 170 -16.49 -9.26 1.76
CA ARG A 170 -15.30 -10.10 1.97
C ARG A 170 -15.10 -10.49 3.44
N TYR A 171 -15.39 -9.58 4.36
CA TYR A 171 -15.37 -9.84 5.79
C TYR A 171 -16.45 -10.86 6.20
N GLN A 172 -17.68 -10.70 5.72
CA GLN A 172 -18.77 -11.66 5.97
C GLN A 172 -18.50 -13.03 5.31
N THR A 173 -17.83 -13.04 4.16
CA THR A 173 -17.41 -14.28 3.50
C THR A 173 -16.42 -15.06 4.36
N LEU A 174 -15.43 -14.38 4.97
CA LEU A 174 -14.50 -15.00 5.92
C LEU A 174 -15.25 -15.69 7.07
N LEU A 175 -16.22 -15.00 7.69
CA LEU A 175 -17.00 -15.54 8.79
C LEU A 175 -17.78 -16.82 8.41
N LYS A 176 -18.31 -16.87 7.18
CA LYS A 176 -19.07 -18.02 6.68
C LYS A 176 -18.18 -19.23 6.39
N THR A 177 -16.88 -19.02 6.12
CA THR A 177 -15.95 -20.10 5.72
C THR A 177 -15.03 -20.59 6.83
N LEU A 178 -15.20 -20.12 8.07
CA LEU A 178 -14.39 -20.50 9.23
C LEU A 178 -14.35 -22.02 9.50
N GLN A 179 -15.43 -22.74 9.14
CA GLN A 179 -15.54 -24.20 9.33
C GLN A 179 -15.47 -24.99 8.01
N SER A 180 -14.92 -24.40 6.96
CA SER A 180 -14.68 -25.15 5.72
C SER A 180 -13.73 -26.33 5.99
N PRO A 181 -13.82 -27.46 5.25
CA PRO A 181 -12.95 -28.62 5.47
C PRO A 181 -11.45 -28.26 5.51
N LYS A 182 -11.02 -27.36 4.61
CA LYS A 182 -9.64 -26.85 4.57
C LYS A 182 -9.26 -26.08 5.84
N ALA A 183 -10.15 -25.23 6.35
CA ALA A 183 -9.92 -24.48 7.58
C ALA A 183 -9.79 -25.40 8.80
N ILE A 184 -10.61 -26.46 8.87
CA ILE A 184 -10.53 -27.48 9.92
C ILE A 184 -9.21 -28.25 9.84
N GLU A 185 -8.77 -28.61 8.64
CA GLU A 185 -7.49 -29.27 8.43
C GLU A 185 -6.31 -28.38 8.87
N THR A 186 -6.29 -27.11 8.47
CA THR A 186 -5.27 -26.14 8.89
C THR A 186 -5.23 -25.97 10.40
N LEU A 187 -6.39 -25.82 11.06
CA LEU A 187 -6.47 -25.76 12.52
C LEU A 187 -5.82 -26.99 13.19
N LYS A 188 -6.11 -28.20 12.71
CA LYS A 188 -5.53 -29.42 13.28
C LYS A 188 -4.01 -29.40 13.11
N ASP A 189 -3.51 -28.99 11.96
CA ASP A 189 -2.07 -28.93 11.71
C ASP A 189 -1.36 -27.88 12.57
N ASP A 190 -1.97 -26.71 12.75
CA ASP A 190 -1.46 -25.64 13.60
C ASP A 190 -1.34 -26.10 15.05
N PHE A 191 -2.38 -26.72 15.61
CA PHE A 191 -2.34 -27.26 16.97
C PHE A 191 -1.33 -28.40 17.12
N ARG A 192 -1.21 -29.30 16.13
CA ARG A 192 -0.20 -30.37 16.15
C ARG A 192 1.21 -29.81 16.20
N LYS A 193 1.53 -28.85 15.33
CA LYS A 193 2.87 -28.28 15.20
C LYS A 193 3.22 -27.39 16.39
N ASN A 194 2.31 -26.53 16.80
CA ASN A 194 2.64 -25.44 17.73
C ASN A 194 2.31 -25.76 19.19
N LEU A 195 1.35 -26.65 19.47
CA LEU A 195 0.92 -26.96 20.84
C LEU A 195 1.17 -28.41 21.26
N LEU A 196 0.91 -29.38 20.39
CA LEU A 196 0.92 -30.82 20.72
C LEU A 196 2.15 -31.57 20.19
N HIS A 197 3.19 -30.86 19.77
CA HIS A 197 4.44 -31.48 19.33
C HIS A 197 5.08 -32.28 20.48
N ASP A 198 5.83 -33.33 20.12
CA ASP A 198 6.58 -34.20 21.04
C ASP A 198 5.73 -34.85 22.15
N HIS A 199 4.47 -35.17 21.85
CA HIS A 199 3.52 -35.79 22.80
C HIS A 199 3.31 -35.00 24.09
N ARG A 200 3.54 -33.67 24.07
CA ARG A 200 3.29 -32.81 25.23
C ARG A 200 1.82 -32.90 25.62
N LEU A 201 1.59 -33.34 26.84
CA LEU A 201 0.26 -33.35 27.45
C LEU A 201 -0.08 -31.92 27.86
N PHE A 202 -1.01 -31.32 27.15
CA PHE A 202 -1.59 -30.04 27.52
C PHE A 202 -3.10 -30.23 27.72
N ALA A 203 -3.59 -29.79 28.88
CA ALA A 203 -5.02 -29.73 29.17
C ALA A 203 -5.35 -28.39 29.82
N GLY A 204 -6.52 -27.85 29.47
CA GLY A 204 -7.06 -26.63 30.02
C GLY A 204 -7.22 -25.50 29.01
N PRO A 205 -7.43 -24.27 29.50
CA PRO A 205 -7.65 -23.10 28.65
C PRO A 205 -6.36 -22.71 27.92
N PHE A 206 -6.50 -22.42 26.63
CA PHE A 206 -5.44 -21.96 25.76
C PHE A 206 -5.76 -20.54 25.27
N ASP A 207 -4.81 -19.61 25.47
CA ASP A 207 -4.85 -18.26 24.91
C ASP A 207 -3.68 -18.09 23.93
N ALA A 208 -4.00 -17.97 22.63
CA ALA A 208 -3.02 -18.01 21.56
C ALA A 208 -2.10 -16.79 21.57
N LEU A 209 -2.62 -15.59 21.85
CA LEU A 209 -1.82 -14.37 21.86
C LEU A 209 -0.80 -14.40 23.01
N THR A 210 -1.22 -14.86 24.18
CA THR A 210 -0.33 -15.08 25.33
C THR A 210 0.73 -16.13 25.02
N HIS A 211 0.34 -17.24 24.39
CA HIS A 211 1.27 -18.29 23.95
C HIS A 211 2.33 -17.73 22.99
N CYS A 212 1.92 -16.85 22.07
CA CYS A 212 2.80 -16.15 21.14
C CYS A 212 3.52 -14.93 21.76
N LYS A 213 3.50 -14.76 23.09
CA LYS A 213 4.15 -13.65 23.81
C LYS A 213 3.73 -12.25 23.33
N ASN A 214 2.46 -12.12 22.93
CA ASN A 214 1.90 -10.91 22.32
C ASN A 214 2.54 -10.48 20.99
N ASP A 215 3.26 -11.39 20.30
CA ASP A 215 3.82 -11.13 18.98
C ASP A 215 2.80 -11.49 17.89
N TYR A 216 2.37 -10.48 17.12
CA TYR A 216 1.32 -10.62 16.12
C TYR A 216 1.78 -11.41 14.88
N GLN A 217 3.06 -11.33 14.53
CA GLN A 217 3.63 -12.10 13.43
C GLN A 217 3.66 -13.58 13.79
N THR A 218 4.10 -13.93 15.00
CA THR A 218 4.08 -15.31 15.50
C THR A 218 2.65 -15.85 15.63
N LEU A 219 1.71 -15.04 16.11
CA LEU A 219 0.30 -15.42 16.14
C LEU A 219 -0.23 -15.72 14.74
N HIS A 220 0.11 -14.88 13.76
CA HIS A 220 -0.23 -15.08 12.35
C HIS A 220 0.42 -16.35 11.80
N ASP A 221 1.72 -16.54 11.99
CA ASP A 221 2.49 -17.66 11.45
C ASP A 221 2.04 -19.02 12.02
N GLN A 222 1.59 -19.05 13.29
CA GLN A 222 1.36 -20.29 14.02
C GLN A 222 -0.12 -20.70 14.15
N PHE A 223 -1.06 -19.75 14.08
CA PHE A 223 -2.46 -20.02 14.40
C PHE A 223 -3.45 -19.39 13.40
N GLN A 224 -2.97 -18.89 12.27
CA GLN A 224 -3.83 -18.44 11.17
C GLN A 224 -4.35 -19.63 10.37
N PHE A 225 -5.66 -19.80 10.35
CA PHE A 225 -6.28 -20.99 9.76
C PHE A 225 -7.25 -20.70 8.63
N GLN A 226 -7.74 -19.46 8.51
CA GLN A 226 -8.60 -19.04 7.41
C GLN A 226 -8.31 -17.60 6.99
N PHE A 227 -8.58 -17.29 5.73
CA PHE A 227 -8.43 -15.94 5.19
C PHE A 227 -9.44 -15.63 4.08
N SER A 228 -9.62 -14.34 3.79
CA SER A 228 -10.43 -13.82 2.69
C SER A 228 -9.72 -12.65 2.05
N ASN A 229 -9.36 -12.78 0.78
CA ASN A 229 -8.64 -11.74 0.07
C ASN A 229 -9.57 -10.59 -0.32
N VAL A 230 -9.04 -9.38 -0.22
CA VAL A 230 -9.66 -8.13 -0.69
C VAL A 230 -8.78 -7.61 -1.82
N SER A 231 -9.33 -7.61 -3.03
CA SER A 231 -8.64 -7.10 -4.22
C SER A 231 -8.87 -5.61 -4.39
N MET A 232 -8.09 -4.98 -5.27
CA MET A 232 -8.26 -3.58 -5.63
C MET A 232 -9.65 -3.26 -6.17
N PHE A 233 -10.33 -4.23 -6.81
CA PHE A 233 -11.74 -4.09 -7.21
C PHE A 233 -12.69 -3.91 -6.03
N ASP A 234 -12.39 -4.55 -4.90
CA ASP A 234 -13.20 -4.45 -3.70
C ASP A 234 -12.93 -3.12 -2.96
N THR A 235 -11.83 -2.42 -3.27
CA THR A 235 -11.45 -1.15 -2.61
C THR A 235 -11.81 0.09 -3.43
N VAL A 236 -11.91 0.01 -4.75
CA VAL A 236 -12.34 1.14 -5.60
C VAL A 236 -13.79 1.53 -5.33
N ILE A 237 -14.13 2.78 -5.65
CA ILE A 237 -15.50 3.30 -5.55
C ILE A 237 -16.11 3.46 -6.93
N GLU A 238 -17.33 2.99 -7.08
CA GLU A 238 -18.14 3.20 -8.28
C GLU A 238 -18.81 4.58 -8.22
N PHE A 239 -18.87 5.26 -9.36
CA PHE A 239 -19.55 6.54 -9.48
C PHE A 239 -20.35 6.64 -10.79
N GLN A 240 -21.41 7.45 -10.77
CA GLN A 240 -22.24 7.69 -11.93
C GLN A 240 -21.68 8.85 -12.76
N SER A 241 -21.55 8.65 -14.07
CA SER A 241 -21.26 9.70 -15.05
C SER A 241 -22.22 9.53 -16.21
N TRP A 242 -22.91 10.61 -16.58
CA TRP A 242 -23.87 10.61 -17.70
C TRP A 242 -23.23 11.04 -19.03
N ASP A 243 -22.08 11.70 -18.94
CA ASP A 243 -21.36 12.40 -20.01
C ASP A 243 -20.18 11.60 -20.58
N ALA A 244 -19.55 10.73 -19.79
CA ALA A 244 -18.59 9.78 -20.32
C ALA A 244 -19.27 8.47 -20.70
N ALA A 245 -19.02 8.01 -21.93
CA ALA A 245 -19.22 6.60 -22.25
C ALA A 245 -18.41 5.80 -21.23
N SER A 246 -19.07 5.03 -20.38
CA SER A 246 -18.40 4.16 -19.43
C SER A 246 -17.49 3.23 -20.23
N ARG A 247 -16.19 3.53 -20.24
CA ARG A 247 -15.19 2.59 -20.76
C ARG A 247 -15.33 1.38 -19.84
N TYR A 248 -15.99 0.32 -20.34
CA TYR A 248 -16.27 -0.94 -19.64
C TYR A 248 -17.51 -0.98 -18.72
N GLY A 249 -18.53 -0.13 -18.92
CA GLY A 249 -19.83 -0.30 -18.26
C GLY A 249 -19.90 0.17 -16.80
N ARG A 250 -18.77 0.53 -16.17
CA ARG A 250 -18.69 1.12 -14.82
C ARG A 250 -17.63 2.22 -14.77
N ASN A 251 -17.88 3.30 -14.03
CA ASN A 251 -16.84 4.29 -13.73
C ASN A 251 -16.27 4.04 -12.34
N LEU A 252 -14.95 3.84 -12.27
CA LEU A 252 -14.26 3.43 -11.06
C LEU A 252 -13.24 4.49 -10.64
N GLY A 253 -13.32 4.93 -9.40
CA GLY A 253 -12.39 5.87 -8.78
C GLY A 253 -11.67 5.24 -7.59
N MET A 254 -10.57 5.85 -7.15
CA MET A 254 -9.85 5.38 -5.97
C MET A 254 -10.55 5.85 -4.68
N SER A 255 -10.63 4.98 -3.68
CA SER A 255 -10.96 5.35 -2.32
C SER A 255 -9.70 5.60 -1.48
N ASP A 256 -9.86 6.11 -0.25
CA ASP A 256 -8.76 6.15 0.72
C ASP A 256 -8.21 4.75 1.00
N VAL A 257 -9.06 3.71 1.01
CA VAL A 257 -8.60 2.31 1.16
C VAL A 257 -7.77 1.86 -0.03
N THR A 258 -8.19 2.20 -1.26
CA THR A 258 -7.40 1.91 -2.47
C THR A 258 -6.05 2.59 -2.43
N ALA A 259 -6.01 3.87 -2.04
CA ALA A 259 -4.78 4.65 -1.93
C ALA A 259 -3.87 4.21 -0.76
N SER A 260 -4.45 3.52 0.23
CA SER A 260 -3.75 3.04 1.43
C SER A 260 -3.17 1.65 1.28
N LEU A 261 -3.97 0.69 0.82
CA LEU A 261 -3.63 -0.73 0.83
C LEU A 261 -3.65 -1.34 -0.57
N ALA A 262 -4.47 -0.79 -1.48
CA ALA A 262 -4.84 -1.37 -2.77
C ALA A 262 -5.45 -2.79 -2.64
N ASN A 263 -4.65 -3.80 -2.32
CA ASN A 263 -5.05 -5.16 -1.98
C ASN A 263 -4.67 -5.44 -0.53
N PHE A 264 -5.46 -6.24 0.18
CA PHE A 264 -5.08 -6.75 1.49
C PHE A 264 -5.86 -8.02 1.79
N THR A 265 -5.58 -8.67 2.92
CA THR A 265 -6.27 -9.90 3.29
C THR A 265 -6.80 -9.83 4.70
N PHE A 266 -8.06 -10.25 4.88
CA PHE A 266 -8.60 -10.56 6.20
C PHE A 266 -8.17 -11.95 6.61
N TYR A 267 -7.75 -12.09 7.86
CA TYR A 267 -7.32 -13.35 8.46
C TYR A 267 -8.14 -13.66 9.69
N ALA A 268 -8.34 -14.96 9.92
CA ALA A 268 -8.84 -15.50 11.18
C ALA A 268 -7.75 -16.33 11.83
N THR A 269 -7.46 -16.04 13.11
CA THR A 269 -6.57 -16.84 13.96
C THR A 269 -7.30 -17.35 15.18
N VAL A 270 -6.82 -18.44 15.77
CA VAL A 270 -7.29 -18.88 17.09
C VAL A 270 -7.01 -17.78 18.10
N ALA A 271 -8.01 -17.42 18.92
CA ALA A 271 -7.81 -16.55 20.09
C ALA A 271 -7.82 -17.37 21.37
N ARG A 272 -8.90 -18.14 21.59
CA ARG A 272 -9.09 -18.96 22.79
C ARG A 272 -9.61 -20.34 22.43
N ALA A 273 -9.02 -21.35 23.05
CA ALA A 273 -9.47 -22.73 22.93
C ALA A 273 -9.46 -23.44 24.29
N HIS A 274 -10.12 -24.58 24.38
CA HIS A 274 -10.01 -25.50 25.48
C HIS A 274 -9.45 -26.82 24.96
N VAL A 275 -8.40 -27.32 25.60
CA VAL A 275 -7.79 -28.60 25.22
C VAL A 275 -8.11 -29.63 26.29
N ASN A 276 -8.60 -30.78 25.83
CA ASN A 276 -8.85 -31.96 26.65
C ASN A 276 -8.06 -33.13 26.08
N TYR A 277 -7.65 -34.07 26.93
CA TYR A 277 -7.12 -35.34 26.46
C TYR A 277 -7.62 -36.50 27.33
N GLU A 278 -7.68 -37.67 26.74
CA GLU A 278 -7.94 -38.95 27.41
C GLU A 278 -6.70 -39.84 27.24
N GLN A 279 -6.24 -40.45 28.34
CA GLN A 279 -5.16 -41.42 28.34
C GLN A 279 -5.70 -42.83 28.52
N PHE A 280 -5.20 -43.77 27.73
CA PHE A 280 -5.58 -45.18 27.85
C PHE A 280 -4.49 -46.08 27.28
N ASN A 281 -4.51 -47.36 27.68
CA ASN A 281 -3.58 -48.36 27.18
C ASN A 281 -4.25 -49.22 26.11
N ARG A 282 -3.51 -49.52 25.05
CA ARG A 282 -3.86 -50.60 24.12
C ARG A 282 -3.01 -51.83 24.45
N TYR A 283 -3.69 -52.89 24.86
CA TYR A 283 -3.08 -54.18 25.17
C TYR A 283 -3.01 -55.06 23.90
N ASN A 284 -2.18 -56.11 23.93
CA ASN A 284 -2.05 -57.10 22.86
C ASN A 284 -1.63 -56.54 21.50
N THR A 285 -0.75 -55.53 21.48
CA THR A 285 -0.17 -55.04 20.22
C THR A 285 1.14 -55.79 19.90
N PRO A 286 1.59 -55.84 18.63
CA PRO A 286 2.85 -56.49 18.26
C PRO A 286 4.09 -55.98 18.99
N LYS A 287 4.03 -54.77 19.58
CA LYS A 287 5.12 -54.14 20.36
C LYS A 287 4.90 -54.19 21.88
N GLY A 288 3.88 -54.88 22.36
CA GLY A 288 3.51 -54.92 23.79
C GLY A 288 2.36 -53.98 24.15
N THR A 289 2.33 -53.49 25.38
CA THR A 289 1.34 -52.48 25.82
C THR A 289 1.73 -51.13 25.23
N MET A 290 0.82 -50.51 24.47
CA MET A 290 1.02 -49.15 23.95
C MET A 290 0.26 -48.14 24.80
N HIS A 291 0.90 -47.01 25.10
CA HIS A 291 0.28 -45.92 25.85
C HIS A 291 -0.27 -44.88 24.88
N CYS A 292 -1.59 -44.69 24.90
CA CYS A 292 -2.30 -43.87 23.93
C CYS A 292 -2.89 -42.62 24.57
N VAL A 293 -2.91 -41.55 23.78
CA VAL A 293 -3.53 -40.27 24.11
C VAL A 293 -4.50 -39.89 23.00
N HIS A 294 -5.73 -39.52 23.37
CA HIS A 294 -6.74 -38.96 22.47
C HIS A 294 -7.01 -37.51 22.87
N SER A 295 -6.55 -36.56 22.05
CA SER A 295 -6.74 -35.13 22.32
C SER A 295 -7.95 -34.57 21.56
N ARG A 296 -8.74 -33.73 22.23
CA ARG A 296 -9.87 -32.98 21.66
C ARG A 296 -9.69 -31.50 21.97
N ILE A 297 -9.93 -30.65 20.99
CA ILE A 297 -9.78 -29.20 21.11
C ILE A 297 -11.08 -28.50 20.75
N SER A 298 -11.54 -27.61 21.62
CA SER A 298 -12.73 -26.78 21.39
C SER A 298 -12.29 -25.32 21.24
N VAL A 299 -12.28 -24.80 20.01
CA VAL A 299 -11.96 -23.39 19.74
C VAL A 299 -13.21 -22.55 19.98
N THR A 300 -13.14 -21.60 20.93
CA THR A 300 -14.31 -20.82 21.37
C THR A 300 -14.29 -19.37 20.89
N HIS A 301 -13.10 -18.79 20.74
CA HIS A 301 -12.92 -17.43 20.27
C HIS A 301 -11.83 -17.38 19.20
N ILE A 302 -12.00 -16.47 18.25
CA ILE A 302 -11.02 -16.17 17.20
C ILE A 302 -10.67 -14.69 17.20
N TYR A 303 -9.51 -14.35 16.67
CA TYR A 303 -9.22 -12.98 16.26
C TYR A 303 -9.46 -12.85 14.77
N ILE A 304 -10.07 -11.74 14.38
CA ILE A 304 -10.16 -11.31 12.98
C ILE A 304 -9.42 -10.00 12.83
N TYR A 305 -8.63 -9.88 11.77
CA TYR A 305 -7.86 -8.68 11.46
C TYR A 305 -7.53 -8.62 9.97
N ALA A 306 -7.24 -7.42 9.47
CA ALA A 306 -6.60 -7.22 8.18
C ALA A 306 -5.08 -7.20 8.37
N ARG A 307 -4.35 -7.80 7.44
CA ARG A 307 -2.89 -7.69 7.33
C ARG A 307 -2.53 -7.28 5.90
N ASP A 308 -1.57 -6.37 5.79
CA ASP A 308 -1.03 -5.94 4.51
C ASP A 308 0.46 -5.55 4.62
N SER A 309 1.19 -5.70 3.52
CA SER A 309 2.60 -5.35 3.38
C SER A 309 2.72 -4.02 2.64
N TYR A 310 2.94 -2.92 3.37
CA TYR A 310 3.10 -1.60 2.77
C TYR A 310 4.52 -1.48 2.19
N SER A 311 4.68 -1.94 0.96
CA SER A 311 5.94 -2.01 0.26
C SER A 311 5.82 -1.58 -1.20
N PHE A 312 6.93 -1.09 -1.76
CA PHE A 312 7.05 -0.73 -3.17
C PHE A 312 7.92 -1.73 -3.93
N TYR A 313 7.82 -3.01 -3.55
CA TYR A 313 8.52 -4.12 -4.19
C TYR A 313 7.78 -4.56 -5.46
N ASP A 314 8.54 -4.85 -6.52
CA ASP A 314 8.02 -5.39 -7.78
C ASP A 314 8.62 -6.79 -7.99
N LYS A 315 7.77 -7.82 -8.21
CA LYS A 315 8.23 -9.20 -8.52
C LYS A 315 8.91 -9.33 -9.89
N GLY A 316 8.69 -8.37 -10.79
CA GLY A 316 9.09 -8.40 -12.19
C GLY A 316 9.88 -7.16 -12.63
N LYS A 317 10.10 -7.03 -13.95
CA LYS A 317 10.81 -5.87 -14.52
C LYS A 317 9.93 -4.63 -14.63
N ALA A 318 8.62 -4.82 -14.69
CA ALA A 318 7.64 -3.76 -14.69
C ALA A 318 7.48 -3.17 -13.30
N SER A 319 7.25 -1.86 -13.25
CA SER A 319 6.95 -1.17 -11.99
C SER A 319 5.51 -0.71 -11.98
N GLN A 320 4.79 -1.06 -10.90
CA GLN A 320 3.37 -0.75 -10.76
C GLN A 320 3.12 0.76 -10.87
N TYR A 321 2.08 1.14 -11.60
CA TYR A 321 1.61 2.51 -11.72
C TYR A 321 0.72 2.89 -10.53
N LEU A 322 1.03 4.00 -9.88
CA LEU A 322 0.38 4.47 -8.65
C LEU A 322 -0.46 5.74 -8.87
N GLY A 323 -0.58 6.22 -10.11
CA GLY A 323 -1.28 7.47 -10.40
C GLY A 323 -0.38 8.54 -11.01
N HIS A 324 -1.01 9.61 -11.50
CA HIS A 324 -0.34 10.86 -11.83
C HIS A 324 -0.65 11.87 -10.73
N TRP A 325 0.38 12.38 -10.08
CA TRP A 325 0.26 13.16 -8.86
C TRP A 325 0.80 14.57 -9.02
N ASN A 326 0.21 15.51 -8.30
CA ASN A 326 0.76 16.83 -8.07
C ASN A 326 0.35 17.37 -6.70
N LYS A 327 0.66 18.64 -6.41
CA LYS A 327 0.35 19.26 -5.09
C LYS A 327 -1.14 19.40 -4.79
N THR A 328 -1.99 19.32 -5.81
CA THR A 328 -3.45 19.45 -5.68
C THR A 328 -4.15 18.10 -5.57
N GLY A 329 -3.48 17.00 -5.95
CA GLY A 329 -4.03 15.66 -5.79
C GLY A 329 -3.59 14.68 -6.87
N LEU A 330 -4.53 13.84 -7.29
CA LEU A 330 -4.34 12.66 -8.11
C LEU A 330 -5.23 12.73 -9.35
N ILE A 331 -4.66 12.37 -10.49
CA ILE A 331 -5.43 11.91 -11.64
C ILE A 331 -5.05 10.48 -12.00
N VAL A 332 -6.02 9.74 -12.50
CA VAL A 332 -5.86 8.35 -12.94
C VAL A 332 -6.10 8.29 -14.43
N LEU A 333 -5.17 7.73 -15.20
CA LEU A 333 -5.40 7.44 -16.61
C LEU A 333 -6.07 6.06 -16.71
N PRO A 334 -7.32 5.95 -17.17
CA PRO A 334 -8.08 4.69 -17.15
C PRO A 334 -7.34 3.52 -17.80
N ASP A 335 -6.72 3.75 -18.96
CA ASP A 335 -6.02 2.69 -19.70
C ASP A 335 -4.78 2.20 -18.94
N ALA A 336 -4.07 3.08 -18.23
CA ALA A 336 -2.93 2.71 -17.38
C ALA A 336 -3.38 2.00 -16.10
N ALA A 337 -4.49 2.42 -15.50
CA ALA A 337 -5.10 1.78 -14.35
C ALA A 337 -5.58 0.36 -14.68
N LEU A 338 -6.32 0.19 -15.79
CA LEU A 338 -6.87 -1.10 -16.21
C LEU A 338 -5.77 -2.17 -16.36
N VAL A 339 -4.63 -1.78 -16.95
CA VAL A 339 -3.49 -2.68 -17.11
C VAL A 339 -2.77 -2.89 -15.78
N SER A 340 -2.33 -1.82 -15.11
CA SER A 340 -1.48 -1.97 -13.91
C SER A 340 -2.19 -2.59 -12.71
N TRP A 341 -3.48 -2.36 -12.55
CA TRP A 341 -4.27 -2.88 -11.44
C TRP A 341 -4.78 -4.30 -11.69
N GLY A 342 -4.35 -4.95 -12.79
CA GLY A 342 -4.77 -6.30 -13.14
C GLY A 342 -6.26 -6.39 -13.48
N MET A 343 -6.90 -5.26 -13.77
CA MET A 343 -8.35 -5.18 -13.95
C MET A 343 -8.83 -5.79 -15.26
N LYS A 344 -7.96 -5.86 -16.27
CA LYS A 344 -8.28 -6.47 -17.57
C LYS A 344 -8.80 -7.91 -17.44
N LYS A 345 -8.13 -8.78 -16.69
CA LYS A 345 -8.55 -10.19 -16.54
C LYS A 345 -9.87 -10.34 -15.76
N VAL A 346 -10.05 -9.57 -14.70
CA VAL A 346 -11.26 -9.63 -13.87
C VAL A 346 -12.49 -9.03 -14.57
N MET A 347 -12.28 -8.11 -15.52
CA MET A 347 -13.35 -7.55 -16.35
C MET A 347 -13.68 -8.40 -17.58
N ASP A 348 -12.69 -9.14 -18.11
CA ASP A 348 -12.87 -10.07 -19.23
C ASP A 348 -13.49 -11.42 -18.79
N ASP A 349 -13.27 -11.83 -17.53
CA ASP A 349 -13.85 -13.05 -16.95
C ASP A 349 -15.19 -12.74 -16.24
N GLU A 350 -16.34 -13.07 -16.85
CA GLU A 350 -17.67 -13.05 -16.21
C GLU A 350 -17.80 -14.00 -15.00
N GLU A 351 -16.81 -14.87 -14.77
CA GLU A 351 -16.75 -15.72 -13.58
C GLU A 351 -15.97 -15.05 -12.45
N ARG A 352 -16.71 -14.71 -11.39
CA ARG A 352 -16.17 -14.35 -10.07
C ARG A 352 -15.36 -15.53 -9.52
N ILE A 353 -14.08 -15.64 -9.90
CA ILE A 353 -13.21 -16.80 -9.62
C ILE A 353 -13.13 -17.03 -8.10
N GLN A 354 -13.80 -18.10 -7.67
CA GLN A 354 -13.57 -18.76 -6.39
C GLN A 354 -12.18 -19.40 -6.44
N GLY A 355 -11.22 -18.77 -5.77
CA GLY A 355 -9.94 -19.40 -5.40
C GLY A 355 -8.93 -19.56 -6.54
N GLY A 356 -8.01 -18.61 -6.67
CA GLY A 356 -6.81 -18.83 -7.47
C GLY A 356 -6.03 -17.57 -7.81
N THR A 357 -4.92 -17.34 -7.09
CA THR A 357 -3.79 -16.47 -7.49
C THR A 357 -4.13 -15.06 -8.00
N TRP A 358 -4.41 -14.16 -7.06
CA TRP A 358 -4.53 -12.70 -7.25
C TRP A 358 -3.18 -11.97 -7.40
N ASP A 359 -2.12 -12.73 -7.62
CA ASP A 359 -0.74 -12.32 -7.39
C ASP A 359 -0.02 -11.89 -8.69
N ARG A 360 -0.78 -11.51 -9.71
CA ARG A 360 -0.22 -11.05 -10.99
C ARG A 360 -0.62 -9.60 -11.25
N PRO A 361 0.12 -8.61 -10.71
CA PRO A 361 0.19 -7.32 -11.36
C PRO A 361 0.56 -7.60 -12.81
N ILE A 362 -0.29 -7.18 -13.76
CA ILE A 362 0.06 -7.31 -15.17
C ILE A 362 1.23 -6.36 -15.38
N GLU A 363 2.36 -6.96 -15.74
CA GLU A 363 3.61 -6.25 -16.00
C GLU A 363 3.38 -5.20 -17.08
N LEU A 364 3.39 -3.92 -16.70
CA LEU A 364 3.58 -2.84 -17.65
C LEU A 364 5.03 -2.89 -18.13
N GLU A 365 5.26 -3.45 -19.31
CA GLU A 365 6.51 -3.20 -20.03
C GLU A 365 6.79 -1.69 -20.04
N ASN A 366 8.07 -1.32 -19.97
CA ASN A 366 8.55 0.06 -19.87
C ASN A 366 8.13 1.00 -21.03
N GLY A 367 7.25 0.57 -21.96
CA GLY A 367 6.90 1.29 -23.19
C GLY A 367 5.41 1.55 -23.45
N THR A 368 4.46 1.03 -22.67
CA THR A 368 3.02 1.21 -22.95
C THR A 368 2.31 2.06 -21.90
N MET A 369 1.97 3.30 -22.29
CA MET A 369 1.11 4.27 -21.60
C MET A 369 1.71 4.96 -20.37
N PRO A 370 1.47 6.27 -20.21
CA PRO A 370 2.55 7.18 -20.49
C PRO A 370 3.56 7.31 -19.33
N PRO A 371 4.87 7.23 -19.60
CA PRO A 371 5.92 7.49 -18.62
C PRO A 371 6.15 8.99 -18.39
N PHE A 372 5.34 9.86 -18.99
CA PHE A 372 5.58 11.29 -19.03
C PHE A 372 4.56 12.07 -18.17
N PRO A 373 4.98 13.20 -17.59
CA PRO A 373 4.06 14.15 -17.00
C PRO A 373 3.02 14.63 -17.99
N VAL A 374 1.84 15.01 -17.48
CA VAL A 374 0.71 15.47 -18.29
C VAL A 374 0.16 16.78 -17.77
N ASP A 375 -0.34 17.63 -18.66
CA ASP A 375 -1.03 18.87 -18.34
C ASP A 375 -2.52 18.74 -18.67
N VAL A 376 -3.37 18.98 -17.67
CA VAL A 376 -4.83 18.84 -17.81
C VAL A 376 -5.50 20.09 -18.43
N ILE A 377 -4.84 21.25 -18.43
CA ILE A 377 -5.37 22.51 -19.00
C ILE A 377 -4.63 22.92 -20.28
N GLY A 378 -3.34 22.58 -20.41
CA GLY A 378 -2.48 22.98 -21.53
C GLY A 378 -1.82 24.36 -21.34
N LYS A 379 -1.74 24.85 -20.10
CA LYS A 379 -1.14 26.16 -19.74
C LYS A 379 0.18 26.05 -18.98
N LEU A 380 0.65 24.82 -18.71
CA LEU A 380 1.90 24.53 -18.03
C LEU A 380 2.01 25.25 -16.68
N LEU A 381 0.94 25.19 -15.88
CA LEU A 381 0.89 25.72 -14.52
C LEU A 381 1.17 24.60 -13.50
N ASP A 382 1.82 24.94 -12.39
CA ASP A 382 2.20 24.00 -11.31
C ASP A 382 1.05 23.09 -10.82
N GLN A 383 -0.17 23.63 -10.80
CA GLN A 383 -1.38 22.96 -10.32
C GLN A 383 -2.04 22.05 -11.37
N ASP A 384 -1.64 22.18 -12.63
CA ASP A 384 -2.25 21.51 -13.78
C ASP A 384 -1.33 20.42 -14.38
N VAL A 385 -0.05 20.45 -14.04
CA VAL A 385 0.92 19.42 -14.42
C VAL A 385 0.95 18.31 -13.37
N TYR A 386 0.73 17.07 -13.80
CA TYR A 386 0.76 15.87 -12.96
C TYR A 386 1.86 14.91 -13.42
N TYR A 387 2.52 14.27 -12.46
CA TYR A 387 3.70 13.43 -12.68
C TYR A 387 3.36 11.96 -12.44
N PRO A 388 3.70 11.03 -13.36
CA PRO A 388 3.47 9.61 -13.13
C PRO A 388 4.33 9.12 -11.98
N ILE A 389 3.73 8.43 -11.02
CA ILE A 389 4.41 7.80 -9.88
C ILE A 389 4.30 6.29 -9.99
N ARG A 390 5.38 5.60 -9.66
CA ARG A 390 5.52 4.14 -9.70
C ARG A 390 6.29 3.62 -8.47
N ASN A 391 6.19 2.32 -8.23
CA ASN A 391 6.95 1.64 -7.17
C ASN A 391 8.47 1.90 -7.28
N ARG A 392 9.02 1.95 -8.49
CA ARG A 392 10.45 2.23 -8.74
C ARG A 392 10.88 3.61 -8.25
N ASP A 393 9.99 4.60 -8.29
CA ASP A 393 10.32 5.98 -7.88
C ASP A 393 10.53 6.03 -6.37
N TYR A 394 9.74 5.26 -5.60
CA TYR A 394 9.95 5.05 -4.16
C TYR A 394 11.26 4.32 -3.88
N ARG A 395 11.57 3.23 -4.61
CA ARG A 395 12.84 2.50 -4.44
C ARG A 395 14.05 3.38 -4.74
N GLU A 396 14.00 4.15 -5.82
CA GLU A 396 15.04 5.12 -6.18
C GLU A 396 15.18 6.22 -5.12
N TRP A 397 14.07 6.74 -4.59
CA TRP A 397 14.11 7.71 -3.50
C TRP A 397 14.75 7.11 -2.24
N ARG A 398 14.45 5.86 -1.90
CA ARG A 398 15.08 5.15 -0.79
C ARG A 398 16.60 5.04 -0.96
N GLU A 399 17.05 4.64 -2.15
CA GLU A 399 18.48 4.54 -2.47
C GLU A 399 19.18 5.90 -2.39
N ARG A 400 18.53 6.97 -2.88
CA ARG A 400 19.09 8.34 -2.87
C ARG A 400 19.14 8.95 -1.48
N LYS A 401 18.15 8.68 -0.63
CA LYS A 401 17.99 9.35 0.67
C LYS A 401 18.49 8.54 1.86
N GLY A 402 18.65 7.23 1.73
CA GLY A 402 18.89 6.35 2.88
C GLY A 402 17.71 6.36 3.87
N ARG A 403 16.51 6.70 3.39
CA ARG A 403 15.24 6.80 4.12
C ARG A 403 14.16 6.04 3.35
N GLY A 404 12.96 5.90 3.87
CA GLY A 404 11.90 5.20 3.15
C GLY A 404 11.88 3.71 3.50
N GLY A 405 10.94 3.26 4.33
CA GLY A 405 10.97 1.90 4.89
C GLY A 405 9.67 1.14 4.68
N ASP A 406 9.76 -0.05 4.07
CA ASP A 406 8.61 -0.97 3.99
C ASP A 406 8.15 -1.36 5.40
N PHE A 407 6.85 -1.48 5.65
CA PHE A 407 6.36 -1.85 6.98
C PHE A 407 5.11 -2.73 6.89
N LEU A 408 4.89 -3.51 7.93
CA LEU A 408 3.76 -4.42 8.03
C LEU A 408 2.59 -3.73 8.72
N ILE A 409 1.41 -3.84 8.13
CA ILE A 409 0.18 -3.30 8.70
C ILE A 409 -0.62 -4.45 9.30
N TYR A 410 -1.05 -4.29 10.55
CA TYR A 410 -2.18 -5.00 11.13
C TYR A 410 -3.29 -4.00 11.44
N SER A 411 -4.54 -4.39 11.18
CA SER A 411 -5.65 -3.68 11.82
C SER A 411 -5.69 -3.98 13.33
N ASP A 412 -6.64 -3.35 14.03
CA ASP A 412 -7.05 -3.85 15.33
C ASP A 412 -7.48 -5.33 15.27
N LEU A 413 -7.13 -6.08 16.32
CA LEU A 413 -7.54 -7.47 16.48
C LEU A 413 -8.96 -7.52 17.06
N GLN A 414 -9.94 -7.89 16.24
CA GLN A 414 -11.31 -8.07 16.72
C GLN A 414 -11.47 -9.47 17.34
N LEU A 415 -11.66 -9.52 18.65
CA LEU A 415 -12.02 -10.75 19.35
C LEU A 415 -13.48 -11.12 19.07
N VAL A 416 -13.70 -12.28 18.44
CA VAL A 416 -15.03 -12.79 18.10
C VAL A 416 -15.29 -14.09 18.85
N ARG A 417 -16.39 -14.14 19.60
CA ARG A 417 -16.91 -15.38 20.19
C ARG A 417 -17.69 -16.15 19.14
N LEU A 418 -17.36 -17.44 18.97
CA LEU A 418 -18.07 -18.30 18.04
C LEU A 418 -19.42 -18.72 18.63
N ASN A 419 -20.49 -18.68 17.82
CA ASN A 419 -21.81 -19.13 18.23
C ASN A 419 -21.82 -20.62 18.60
N ARG A 420 -21.02 -21.42 17.89
CA ARG A 420 -20.72 -22.82 18.20
C ARG A 420 -19.20 -22.98 18.19
N PRO A 421 -18.60 -23.55 19.24
CA PRO A 421 -17.18 -23.85 19.21
C PRO A 421 -16.82 -24.76 18.03
N ILE A 422 -15.62 -24.61 17.50
CA ILE A 422 -15.07 -25.53 16.50
C ILE A 422 -14.46 -26.69 17.27
N GLU A 423 -15.09 -27.85 17.18
CA GLU A 423 -14.62 -29.08 17.82
C GLU A 423 -13.66 -29.83 16.89
N LEU A 424 -12.45 -30.07 17.37
CA LEU A 424 -11.39 -30.75 16.65
C LEU A 424 -11.06 -32.07 17.36
N ASP A 425 -11.30 -33.18 16.67
CA ASP A 425 -10.73 -34.47 17.04
C ASP A 425 -9.32 -34.60 16.44
N MET A 426 -8.31 -34.68 17.32
CA MET A 426 -6.89 -34.77 16.94
C MET A 426 -6.43 -36.20 16.65
N GLY A 427 -7.29 -37.19 16.86
CA GLY A 427 -6.99 -38.61 16.74
C GLY A 427 -6.26 -39.18 17.96
N VAL A 428 -6.02 -40.49 17.90
CA VAL A 428 -5.28 -41.23 18.93
C VAL A 428 -3.82 -41.34 18.52
N VAL A 429 -2.91 -40.93 19.40
CA VAL A 429 -1.48 -41.13 19.25
C VAL A 429 -1.01 -42.12 20.31
N CYS A 430 -0.32 -43.18 19.91
CA CYS A 430 0.19 -44.20 20.83
C CYS A 430 1.73 -44.26 20.74
N GLY A 431 2.39 -44.27 21.90
CA GLY A 431 3.84 -44.39 22.07
C GLY A 431 4.25 -45.73 22.66
#